data_AF-A0A914BV70-F1
#
_entry.id   AF-A0A914BV70-F1
#
_cell.length_a   1.000
_cell.length_b   1.000
_cell.length_c   1.000
_cell.angle_alpha   90.00
_cell.angle_beta   90.00
_cell.angle_gamma   90.00
#
_symmetry.space_group_name_H-M   'P 1'
#
loop_
_entity.id
_entity.type
_entity.pdbx_description
1 polymer ?
#
loop_
_entity_poly.entity_id
_entity_poly.type
_entity_poly.pdbx_seq_one_letter_code
_entity_poly.pdbx_strand_id
1 'polypeptide(L)'
;MMKEKQSLGTPSEIAMLKYVEQIIDVRITRLNHKIVFEIPFNSKRKWHLIIVKGRDLKDGTNKYKLIMKGASEILIQKCSKILTSTGELIDLDEAAMAKFQNSYDHFGEHGRRVIGFVEHEFIAPSNIEFTEKAGNFAQEGLTFIGTCAIMDPPRDETAGSIKKCKEAGIKVFMVTGDHHTTAKAIAKQIGLIEDIPGKEKDWDVVHGENISKITDAEWDRLISLNNLVFSRTTPEQKLQIVEQCQKRKQIIAMTGDGVNDAPALKKSDIGVGMGSGSDVAKQAADIILTDDNFSSIVKAIQEGRLMFDNIKKLMAYILTHTFPEIWAVMLNFCFGMPIATSSLMILSIDLGTEIPPGIAMCKEPMEGDLMKRPPRRRDKVVVSWTLLLYSYLYTAHVQVLACFLSYCRQLSPCSANWHYLESLSMYHISMNFLVVHRCQPDVGGSSPPLASLSSVIMS
;
A
#
# COMPACT_ATOMS: atom_id res chain seq x y z
N MET A 1 -19.27 -17.99 22.09
CA MET A 1 -18.70 -16.70 21.65
C MET A 1 -18.63 -15.76 22.85
N MET A 2 -17.48 -15.69 23.53
CA MET A 2 -17.25 -14.59 24.48
C MET A 2 -17.20 -13.31 23.65
N LYS A 3 -18.10 -12.35 23.91
CA LYS A 3 -17.97 -10.99 23.37
C LYS A 3 -16.55 -10.52 23.67
N GLU A 4 -15.78 -10.19 22.64
CA GLU A 4 -14.47 -9.54 22.83
C GLU A 4 -14.69 -8.31 23.70
N LYS A 5 -14.14 -8.33 24.92
CA LYS A 5 -14.15 -7.15 25.78
C LYS A 5 -13.28 -6.11 25.09
N GLN A 6 -13.93 -5.07 24.56
CA GLN A 6 -13.27 -3.92 23.97
C GLN A 6 -12.31 -3.33 25.01
N SER A 7 -11.01 -3.49 24.76
CA SER A 7 -9.96 -2.99 25.64
C SER A 7 -9.54 -1.61 25.16
N LEU A 8 -9.50 -0.64 26.07
CA LEU A 8 -9.09 0.74 25.78
C LEU A 8 -7.61 0.91 26.11
N GLY A 9 -6.82 1.44 25.18
CA GLY A 9 -5.40 1.70 25.38
C GLY A 9 -4.62 1.69 24.07
N THR A 10 -3.31 1.91 24.16
CA THR A 10 -2.43 1.73 23.00
C THR A 10 -2.31 0.24 22.64
N PRO A 11 -2.05 -0.12 21.36
CA PRO A 11 -1.94 -1.52 20.95
C PRO A 11 -0.95 -2.33 21.79
N SER A 12 0.21 -1.75 22.13
CA SER A 12 1.21 -2.41 22.98
C SER A 12 0.70 -2.65 24.40
N GLU A 13 -0.04 -1.71 24.98
CA GLU A 13 -0.63 -1.88 26.32
C GLU A 13 -1.75 -2.92 26.32
N ILE A 14 -2.58 -2.93 25.29
CA ILE A 14 -3.61 -3.95 25.11
C ILE A 14 -2.98 -5.33 24.95
N ALA A 15 -1.89 -5.45 24.18
CA ALA A 15 -1.17 -6.71 24.01
C ALA A 15 -0.63 -7.22 25.36
N MET A 16 0.03 -6.37 26.14
CA MET A 16 0.52 -6.73 27.48
C MET A 16 -0.63 -7.07 28.44
N LEU A 17 -1.71 -6.30 28.42
CA LEU A 17 -2.88 -6.54 29.24
C LEU A 17 -3.50 -7.91 28.94
N LYS A 18 -3.72 -8.23 27.66
CA LYS A 18 -4.25 -9.52 27.21
C LYS A 18 -3.33 -10.68 27.60
N TYR A 19 -2.01 -10.48 27.51
CA TYR A 19 -1.04 -11.49 27.93
C TYR A 19 -1.10 -11.76 29.44
N VAL A 20 -1.11 -10.72 30.27
CA VAL A 20 -1.16 -10.88 31.73
C VAL A 20 -2.50 -11.45 32.18
N GLU A 21 -3.62 -11.07 31.56
CA GLU A 21 -4.96 -11.58 31.87
C GLU A 21 -5.09 -13.11 31.64
N GLN A 22 -4.25 -13.71 30.78
CA GLN A 22 -4.18 -15.17 30.61
C GLN A 22 -3.56 -15.87 31.83
N ILE A 23 -2.83 -15.15 32.67
CA ILE A 23 -2.06 -15.70 33.79
C ILE A 23 -2.70 -15.29 35.13
N ILE A 24 -3.10 -14.02 35.27
CA ILE A 24 -3.61 -13.43 36.51
C ILE A 24 -4.75 -12.46 36.18
N ASP A 25 -5.79 -12.40 37.03
CA ASP A 25 -6.85 -11.40 36.93
C ASP A 25 -6.26 -9.99 37.17
N VAL A 26 -6.22 -9.18 36.11
CA VAL A 26 -5.62 -7.84 36.16
C VAL A 26 -6.51 -6.88 36.95
N ARG A 27 -7.83 -7.08 36.98
CA ARG A 27 -8.75 -6.22 37.72
C ARG A 27 -8.54 -6.35 39.22
N ILE A 28 -8.46 -7.58 39.73
CA ILE A 28 -8.17 -7.85 41.14
C ILE A 28 -6.78 -7.30 41.50
N THR A 29 -5.78 -7.53 40.64
CA THR A 29 -4.42 -7.02 40.86
C THR A 29 -4.37 -5.50 40.96
N ARG A 30 -5.10 -4.79 40.10
CA ARG A 30 -5.23 -3.32 40.15
C ARG A 30 -5.98 -2.81 41.37
N LEU A 31 -7.01 -3.54 41.83
CA LEU A 31 -7.72 -3.19 43.06
C LEU A 31 -6.84 -3.34 44.30
N ASN A 32 -5.97 -4.35 44.32
CA ASN A 32 -5.04 -4.59 45.43
C ASN A 32 -3.86 -3.59 45.47
N HIS A 33 -3.59 -2.89 44.37
CA HIS A 33 -2.48 -1.93 44.26
C HIS A 33 -3.02 -0.52 44.01
N LYS A 34 -3.26 0.23 45.10
CA LYS A 34 -3.77 1.61 45.01
C LYS A 34 -2.69 2.57 44.49
N ILE A 35 -2.90 3.09 43.28
CA ILE A 35 -2.04 4.11 42.68
C ILE A 35 -2.24 5.44 43.42
N VAL A 36 -1.16 6.02 43.92
CA VAL A 36 -1.15 7.32 44.61
C VAL A 36 -0.56 8.45 43.77
N PHE A 37 0.21 8.10 42.74
CA PHE A 37 0.83 9.06 41.84
C PHE A 37 1.13 8.41 40.49
N GLU A 38 0.96 9.16 39.41
CA GLU A 38 1.16 8.71 38.03
C GLU A 38 1.82 9.83 37.22
N ILE A 39 2.86 9.45 36.47
CA ILE A 39 3.48 10.28 35.45
C ILE A 39 3.25 9.56 34.11
N PRO A 40 2.32 10.04 33.25
CA PRO A 40 1.98 9.37 32.02
C PRO A 40 3.17 9.29 31.06
N PHE A 41 3.08 8.46 30.03
CA PHE A 41 4.14 8.40 29.01
C PHE A 41 4.31 9.77 28.30
N ASN A 42 5.56 10.18 28.05
CA ASN A 42 5.86 11.33 27.20
C ASN A 42 7.02 11.01 26.25
N SER A 43 6.88 11.35 24.97
CA SER A 43 7.83 11.02 23.90
C SER A 43 9.25 11.55 24.12
N LYS A 44 9.42 12.64 24.88
CA LYS A 44 10.75 13.16 25.26
C LYS A 44 11.44 12.27 26.30
N ARG A 45 10.71 11.82 27.32
CA ARG A 45 11.25 10.97 28.41
C ARG A 45 11.28 9.48 28.08
N LYS A 46 10.36 9.01 27.24
CA LYS A 46 10.20 7.61 26.78
C LYS A 46 9.91 6.57 27.87
N TRP A 47 9.33 6.98 29.00
CA TRP A 47 8.86 6.09 30.06
C TRP A 47 7.59 6.63 30.74
N HIS A 48 6.87 5.73 31.41
CA HIS A 48 5.68 5.94 32.25
C HIS A 48 6.00 5.39 33.65
N LEU A 49 5.75 6.19 34.69
CA LEU A 49 5.94 5.83 36.09
C LEU A 49 4.62 5.87 36.86
N ILE A 50 4.43 4.91 37.76
CA ILE A 50 3.39 4.92 38.78
C ILE A 50 4.01 4.67 40.16
N ILE A 51 3.40 5.23 41.20
CA ILE A 51 3.71 4.90 42.59
C ILE A 51 2.45 4.27 43.20
N VAL A 52 2.64 3.09 43.77
CA VAL A 52 1.60 2.32 44.45
C VAL A 52 1.89 2.28 45.94
N LYS A 53 0.84 2.50 46.73
CA LYS A 53 0.91 2.42 48.18
C LYS A 53 0.86 0.95 48.61
N GLY A 54 1.86 0.54 49.38
CA GLY A 54 1.94 -0.77 50.01
C GLY A 54 1.31 -0.79 51.42
N ARG A 55 1.88 -1.58 52.32
CA ARG A 55 1.40 -1.72 53.70
C ARG A 55 1.74 -0.50 54.55
N ASP A 56 0.80 -0.12 55.42
CA ASP A 56 1.03 0.86 56.47
C ASP A 56 1.99 0.27 57.52
N LEU A 57 3.00 1.03 57.92
CA LEU A 57 3.91 0.68 59.01
C LEU A 57 3.44 1.38 60.29
N LYS A 58 3.79 0.79 61.45
CA LYS A 58 3.30 1.26 62.76
C LYS A 58 3.83 2.65 63.16
N ASP A 59 4.84 3.17 62.46
CA ASP A 59 5.56 4.39 62.81
C ASP A 59 5.08 5.64 62.04
N GLY A 60 3.87 5.62 61.46
CA GLY A 60 3.36 6.73 60.65
C GLY A 60 4.08 6.88 59.29
N THR A 61 4.74 5.81 58.85
CA THR A 61 5.35 5.68 57.52
C THR A 61 4.63 4.59 56.74
N ASN A 62 4.67 4.67 55.41
CA ASN A 62 4.15 3.62 54.54
C ASN A 62 5.28 3.11 53.64
N LYS A 63 5.19 1.82 53.29
CA LYS A 63 6.01 1.28 52.20
C LYS A 63 5.38 1.68 50.87
N TYR A 64 6.15 2.28 49.99
CA TYR A 64 5.75 2.62 48.63
C TYR A 64 6.53 1.78 47.63
N LYS A 65 5.89 1.47 46.50
CA LYS A 65 6.53 0.80 45.37
C LYS A 65 6.37 1.67 44.13
N LEU A 66 7.51 2.08 43.57
CA LEU A 66 7.59 2.74 42.28
C LEU A 66 7.69 1.67 41.21
N ILE A 67 6.88 1.79 40.15
CA ILE A 67 6.91 0.91 38.99
C ILE A 67 7.04 1.79 37.75
N MET A 68 7.99 1.48 36.89
CA MET A 68 8.26 2.22 35.66
C MET A 68 8.31 1.27 34.47
N LYS A 69 7.68 1.67 33.36
CA LYS A 69 7.75 0.97 32.07
C LYS A 69 8.17 1.94 30.97
N GLY A 70 8.90 1.48 29.97
CA GLY A 70 9.42 2.37 28.92
C GLY A 70 10.43 1.73 27.99
N ALA A 71 11.15 2.56 27.26
CA ALA A 71 12.25 2.13 26.39
C ALA A 71 13.35 1.45 27.23
N SER A 72 13.65 0.19 26.92
CA SER A 72 14.56 -0.64 27.72
C SER A 72 15.96 -0.03 27.80
N GLU A 73 16.45 0.54 26.69
CA GLU A 73 17.78 1.17 26.62
C GLU A 73 17.91 2.44 27.49
N ILE A 74 16.80 3.11 27.80
CA ILE A 74 16.78 4.29 28.68
C ILE A 74 16.62 3.86 30.14
N LEU A 75 15.76 2.87 30.39
CA LEU A 75 15.47 2.42 31.74
C LEU A 75 16.65 1.73 32.41
N ILE A 76 17.40 0.91 31.67
CA ILE A 76 18.56 0.21 32.23
C ILE A 76 19.63 1.17 32.75
N GLN A 77 19.80 2.35 32.12
CA GLN A 77 20.75 3.39 32.54
C GLN A 77 20.37 4.05 33.88
N LYS A 78 19.12 3.88 34.32
CA LYS A 78 18.62 4.40 35.61
C LYS A 78 18.69 3.36 36.74
N CYS A 79 19.11 2.15 36.42
CA CYS A 79 19.14 1.03 37.36
C CYS A 79 20.54 0.86 37.97
N SER A 80 20.56 0.49 39.25
CA SER A 80 21.79 0.07 39.95
C SER A 80 21.82 -1.45 40.19
N LYS A 81 20.65 -2.08 40.17
CA LYS A 81 20.47 -3.51 40.45
C LYS A 81 19.60 -4.16 39.39
N ILE A 82 19.74 -5.47 39.23
CA ILE A 82 18.88 -6.31 38.40
C ILE A 82 18.35 -7.49 39.21
N LEU A 83 17.07 -7.81 39.02
CA LEU A 83 16.42 -8.95 39.63
C LEU A 83 16.65 -10.18 38.75
N THR A 84 17.28 -11.20 39.31
CA THR A 84 17.54 -12.47 38.62
C THR A 84 16.30 -13.37 38.62
N SER A 85 16.30 -14.41 37.77
CA SER A 85 15.20 -15.40 37.70
C SER A 85 15.00 -16.20 39.00
N THR A 86 16.02 -16.26 39.87
CA THR A 86 15.94 -16.89 41.20
C THR A 86 15.35 -15.97 42.26
N GLY A 87 15.12 -14.69 41.94
CA GLY A 87 14.64 -13.66 42.86
C GLY A 87 15.75 -12.92 43.62
N GLU A 88 17.02 -13.20 43.31
CA GLU A 88 18.15 -12.49 43.92
C GLU A 88 18.41 -11.15 43.23
N LEU A 89 18.74 -10.13 44.04
CA LEU A 89 19.13 -8.81 43.58
C LEU A 89 20.65 -8.77 43.43
N ILE A 90 21.13 -8.65 42.20
CA ILE A 90 22.55 -8.46 41.89
C ILE A 90 22.80 -7.02 41.43
N ASP A 91 24.00 -6.52 41.68
CA ASP A 91 24.40 -5.21 41.18
C ASP A 91 24.55 -5.26 39.65
N LEU A 92 24.25 -4.14 39.00
CA LEU A 92 24.32 -4.01 37.55
C LEU A 92 25.79 -3.82 37.12
N ASP A 93 26.51 -4.93 37.04
CA ASP A 93 27.90 -4.99 36.58
C ASP A 93 28.02 -5.01 35.05
N GLU A 94 29.26 -4.90 34.53
CA GLU A 94 29.53 -4.93 33.09
C GLU A 94 29.04 -6.23 32.43
N ALA A 95 29.11 -7.36 33.14
CA ALA A 95 28.66 -8.65 32.63
C ALA A 95 27.13 -8.72 32.50
N ALA A 96 26.39 -8.19 33.47
CA ALA A 96 24.93 -8.06 33.42
C ALA A 96 24.50 -7.10 32.31
N MET A 97 25.21 -5.98 32.14
CA MET A 97 24.97 -5.05 31.04
C MET A 97 25.21 -5.70 29.66
N ALA A 98 26.27 -6.48 29.50
CA ALA A 98 26.52 -7.23 28.27
C ALA A 98 25.43 -8.28 27.98
N LYS A 99 24.95 -8.99 29.01
CA LYS A 99 23.82 -9.92 28.86
C LYS A 99 22.52 -9.22 28.47
N PHE A 100 22.23 -8.07 29.07
CA PHE A 100 21.09 -7.25 28.71
C PHE A 100 21.20 -6.81 27.25
N GLN A 101 22.36 -6.28 26.84
CA GLN A 101 22.59 -5.81 25.48
C GLN A 101 22.40 -6.94 24.45
N ASN A 102 23.00 -8.09 24.68
CA ASN A 102 22.82 -9.27 23.82
C ASN A 102 21.35 -9.70 23.71
N SER A 103 20.60 -9.68 24.81
CA SER A 103 19.17 -10.04 24.81
C SER A 103 18.32 -8.99 24.08
N TYR A 104 18.62 -7.71 24.28
CA TYR A 104 17.96 -6.59 23.62
C TYR A 104 18.17 -6.66 22.10
N ASP A 105 19.42 -6.90 21.68
CA ASP A 105 19.79 -7.04 20.28
C ASP A 105 19.13 -8.29 19.67
N HIS A 106 19.14 -9.43 20.36
CA HIS A 106 18.46 -10.64 19.93
C HIS A 106 16.98 -10.41 19.65
N PHE A 107 16.25 -9.75 20.56
CA PHE A 107 14.83 -9.43 20.33
C PHE A 107 14.63 -8.43 19.18
N GLY A 108 15.51 -7.43 19.07
CA GLY A 108 15.49 -6.46 17.98
C GLY A 108 15.72 -7.11 16.60
N GLU A 109 16.69 -8.02 16.50
CA GLU A 109 16.99 -8.80 15.29
C GLU A 109 15.85 -9.71 14.85
N HIS A 110 14.97 -10.09 15.78
CA HIS A 110 13.77 -10.86 15.49
C HIS A 110 12.55 -9.98 15.23
N GLY A 111 12.68 -8.64 15.14
CA GLY A 111 11.54 -7.78 14.83
C GLY A 111 10.62 -7.54 16.01
N ARG A 112 11.11 -7.71 17.24
CA ARG A 112 10.31 -7.49 18.45
C ARG A 112 10.60 -6.12 19.06
N ARG A 113 9.55 -5.41 19.43
CA ARG A 113 9.59 -4.18 20.23
C ARG A 113 9.80 -4.55 21.70
N VAL A 114 10.89 -4.06 22.29
CA VAL A 114 11.29 -4.42 23.66
C VAL A 114 10.93 -3.30 24.64
N ILE A 115 10.11 -3.62 25.65
CA ILE A 115 9.70 -2.72 26.73
C ILE A 115 10.34 -3.17 28.04
N GLY A 116 11.03 -2.26 28.72
CA GLY A 116 11.68 -2.52 29.99
C GLY A 116 10.74 -2.26 31.17
N PHE A 117 10.93 -3.02 32.24
CA PHE A 117 10.21 -2.87 33.51
C PHE A 117 11.19 -2.69 34.64
N VAL A 118 10.93 -1.68 35.46
CA VAL A 118 11.77 -1.29 36.58
C VAL A 118 10.89 -1.10 37.80
N GLU A 119 11.40 -1.48 38.96
CA GLU A 119 10.78 -1.17 40.25
C GLU A 119 11.76 -0.58 41.24
N HIS A 120 11.22 0.10 42.24
CA HIS A 120 11.97 0.51 43.41
C HIS A 120 11.03 0.58 44.62
N GLU A 121 11.44 -0.04 45.73
CA GLU A 121 10.70 0.02 46.98
C GLU A 121 11.38 1.01 47.93
N PHE A 122 10.59 1.89 48.55
CA PHE A 122 11.08 2.88 49.49
C PHE A 122 10.07 3.15 50.60
N ILE A 123 10.54 3.72 51.70
CA ILE A 123 9.69 4.07 52.86
C ILE A 123 9.58 5.59 52.90
N ALA A 124 8.36 6.10 53.03
CA ALA A 124 8.11 7.54 53.14
C ALA A 124 6.98 7.82 54.15
N PRO A 125 6.89 9.05 54.69
CA PRO A 125 5.82 9.45 55.60
C PRO A 125 4.43 9.22 54.99
N SER A 126 3.46 8.79 55.80
CA SER A 126 2.13 8.40 55.29
C SER A 126 1.31 9.55 54.68
N ASN A 127 1.67 10.79 55.00
CA ASN A 127 1.04 12.03 54.54
C ASN A 127 1.79 12.71 53.38
N ILE A 128 2.77 12.04 52.77
CA ILE A 128 3.52 12.62 51.64
C ILE A 128 2.63 12.78 50.40
N GLU A 129 2.64 13.97 49.81
CA GLU A 129 2.07 14.22 48.48
C GLU A 129 3.17 14.14 47.43
N PHE A 130 3.06 13.19 46.51
CA PHE A 130 4.01 13.06 45.39
C PHE A 130 3.65 14.06 44.30
N THR A 131 4.65 14.85 43.87
CA THR A 131 4.48 15.79 42.75
C THR A 131 5.71 15.81 41.85
N GLU A 132 5.50 16.03 40.56
CA GLU A 132 6.60 16.08 39.57
C GLU A 132 7.58 17.23 39.87
N LYS A 133 7.09 18.35 40.43
CA LYS A 133 7.93 19.51 40.79
C LYS A 133 8.77 19.29 42.04
N ALA A 134 8.25 18.57 43.04
CA ALA A 134 8.99 18.30 44.27
C ALA A 134 10.09 17.24 44.08
N GLY A 135 9.98 16.38 43.05
CA GLY A 135 10.98 15.35 42.77
C GLY A 135 11.17 14.36 43.92
N ASN A 136 10.14 14.16 44.75
CA ASN A 136 10.21 13.39 46.00
C ASN A 136 10.12 11.87 45.80
N PHE A 137 10.63 11.38 44.67
CA PHE A 137 10.70 9.97 44.30
C PHE A 137 12.02 9.68 43.60
N ALA A 138 12.55 8.47 43.76
CA ALA A 138 13.81 8.07 43.16
C ALA A 138 13.71 8.04 41.62
N GLN A 139 14.64 8.71 40.94
CA GLN A 139 14.74 8.70 39.46
C GLN A 139 15.92 7.87 38.94
N GLU A 140 16.82 7.47 39.84
CA GLU A 140 18.05 6.72 39.61
C GLU A 140 18.24 5.70 40.75
N GLY A 141 19.15 4.74 40.58
CA GLY A 141 19.38 3.69 41.58
C GLY A 141 18.26 2.66 41.64
N LEU A 142 17.49 2.51 40.57
CA LEU A 142 16.32 1.63 40.52
C LEU A 142 16.73 0.15 40.32
N THR A 143 15.76 -0.76 40.45
CA THR A 143 15.95 -2.20 40.20
C THR A 143 15.31 -2.60 38.88
N PHE A 144 16.12 -3.11 37.94
CA PHE A 144 15.64 -3.65 36.68
C PHE A 144 15.01 -5.03 36.90
N ILE A 145 13.75 -5.22 36.49
CA ILE A 145 13.07 -6.52 36.65
C ILE A 145 13.29 -7.38 35.41
N GLY A 146 13.15 -6.78 34.23
CA GLY A 146 13.20 -7.52 32.97
C GLY A 146 12.57 -6.75 31.82
N THR A 147 12.50 -7.43 30.67
CA THR A 147 11.96 -6.90 29.42
C THR A 147 10.81 -7.75 28.90
N CYS A 148 9.79 -7.11 28.33
CA CYS A 148 8.78 -7.77 27.51
C CYS A 148 9.04 -7.44 26.05
N ALA A 149 9.12 -8.47 25.21
CA ALA A 149 9.28 -8.32 23.77
C ALA A 149 7.94 -8.59 23.07
N ILE A 150 7.40 -7.60 22.37
CA ILE A 150 6.12 -7.66 21.67
C ILE A 150 6.38 -7.53 20.17
N MET A 151 5.72 -8.32 19.35
CA MET A 151 5.80 -8.21 17.90
C MET A 151 4.43 -7.87 17.34
N ASP A 152 4.39 -6.99 16.35
CA ASP A 152 3.28 -6.93 15.41
C ASP A 152 3.65 -7.81 14.20
N PRO A 153 3.13 -9.03 14.11
CA PRO A 153 3.56 -9.97 13.09
C PRO A 153 3.13 -9.46 11.71
N PRO A 154 3.99 -9.58 10.68
CA PRO A 154 3.57 -9.30 9.32
C PRO A 154 2.44 -10.26 8.93
N ARG A 155 1.49 -9.78 8.12
CA ARG A 155 0.40 -10.63 7.61
C ARG A 155 0.97 -11.71 6.69
N ASP A 156 0.46 -12.93 6.77
CA ASP A 156 0.95 -14.10 6.02
C ASP A 156 1.01 -13.85 4.50
N GLU A 157 0.05 -13.10 3.96
CA GLU A 157 -0.04 -12.81 2.53
C GLU A 157 0.97 -11.76 2.03
N THR A 158 1.60 -11.01 2.95
CA THR A 158 2.47 -9.89 2.62
C THR A 158 3.70 -10.35 1.84
N ALA A 159 4.35 -11.43 2.29
CA ALA A 159 5.57 -11.92 1.66
C ALA A 159 5.32 -12.38 0.21
N GLY A 160 4.25 -13.14 -0.02
CA GLY A 160 3.86 -13.57 -1.36
C GLY A 160 3.51 -12.40 -2.29
N SER A 161 2.91 -11.35 -1.73
CA SER A 161 2.53 -10.16 -2.49
C SER A 161 3.73 -9.27 -2.85
N ILE A 162 4.68 -9.08 -1.92
CA ILE A 162 5.95 -8.39 -2.20
C ILE A 162 6.73 -9.12 -3.29
N LYS A 163 6.78 -10.45 -3.23
CA LYS A 163 7.41 -11.26 -4.27
C LYS A 163 6.79 -11.01 -5.65
N LYS A 164 5.46 -11.03 -5.76
CA LYS A 164 4.74 -10.71 -7.02
C LYS A 164 5.01 -9.29 -7.51
N CYS A 165 5.09 -8.30 -6.62
CA CYS A 165 5.47 -6.94 -6.98
C CYS A 165 6.89 -6.88 -7.56
N LYS A 166 7.85 -7.57 -6.93
CA LYS A 166 9.23 -7.66 -7.41
C LYS A 166 9.34 -8.34 -8.77
N GLU A 167 8.64 -9.47 -8.96
CA GLU A 167 8.54 -10.16 -10.25
C GLU A 167 7.97 -9.26 -11.36
N ALA A 168 7.04 -8.38 -10.99
CA ALA A 168 6.45 -7.39 -11.89
C ALA A 168 7.32 -6.14 -12.13
N GLY A 169 8.56 -6.14 -11.64
CA GLY A 169 9.54 -5.05 -11.76
C GLY A 169 9.18 -3.81 -10.92
N ILE A 170 8.34 -3.96 -9.90
CA ILE A 170 7.94 -2.87 -9.00
C ILE A 170 8.89 -2.86 -7.81
N LYS A 171 9.50 -1.70 -7.58
CA LYS A 171 10.33 -1.45 -6.40
C LYS A 171 9.43 -1.23 -5.19
N VAL A 172 9.70 -1.96 -4.12
CA VAL A 172 8.95 -1.87 -2.87
C VAL A 172 9.88 -1.27 -1.83
N PHE A 173 9.44 -0.19 -1.18
CA PHE A 173 10.18 0.44 -0.09
C PHE A 173 9.37 0.36 1.20
N MET A 174 10.04 0.08 2.32
CA MET A 174 9.44 0.13 3.65
C MET A 174 9.71 1.51 4.27
N VAL A 175 8.69 2.16 4.81
CA VAL A 175 8.81 3.45 5.50
C VAL A 175 8.13 3.35 6.87
N THR A 176 8.92 3.21 7.94
CA THR A 176 8.41 2.99 9.29
C THR A 176 9.01 3.95 10.33
N GLY A 177 8.21 4.25 11.36
CA GLY A 177 8.65 4.95 12.56
C GLY A 177 9.40 4.04 13.55
N ASP A 178 9.44 2.73 13.30
CA ASP A 178 10.07 1.76 14.20
C ASP A 178 11.60 1.83 14.19
N HIS A 179 12.19 1.15 15.17
CA HIS A 179 13.63 1.01 15.30
C HIS A 179 14.24 0.31 14.09
N HIS A 180 15.47 0.69 13.72
CA HIS A 180 16.15 0.14 12.54
C HIS A 180 16.39 -1.37 12.61
N THR A 181 16.71 -1.90 13.80
CA THR A 181 16.86 -3.35 14.01
C THR A 181 15.55 -4.09 13.74
N THR A 182 14.46 -3.61 14.32
CA THR A 182 13.11 -4.14 14.12
C THR A 182 12.67 -4.04 12.66
N ALA A 183 12.83 -2.87 12.03
CA ALA A 183 12.45 -2.64 10.65
C ALA A 183 13.23 -3.56 9.69
N LYS A 184 14.55 -3.72 9.90
CA LYS A 184 15.38 -4.63 9.12
C LYS A 184 14.96 -6.09 9.29
N ALA A 185 14.63 -6.50 10.51
CA ALA A 185 14.16 -7.85 10.80
C ALA A 185 12.83 -8.16 10.11
N ILE A 186 11.84 -7.26 10.22
CA ILE A 186 10.54 -7.40 9.54
C ILE A 186 10.74 -7.38 8.02
N ALA A 187 11.60 -6.51 7.49
CA ALA A 187 11.92 -6.47 6.07
C ALA A 187 12.54 -7.79 5.57
N LYS A 188 13.34 -8.49 6.39
CA LYS A 188 13.82 -9.84 6.06
C LYS A 188 12.70 -10.87 6.10
N GLN A 189 11.85 -10.84 7.12
CA GLN A 189 10.73 -11.79 7.26
C GLN A 189 9.74 -11.72 6.10
N ILE A 190 9.44 -10.53 5.59
CA ILE A 190 8.52 -10.34 4.45
C ILE A 190 9.20 -10.51 3.08
N GLY A 191 10.48 -10.91 3.04
CA GLY A 191 11.24 -11.07 1.79
C GLY A 191 11.54 -9.77 1.06
N LEU A 192 11.52 -8.62 1.76
CA LEU A 192 11.94 -7.34 1.19
C LEU A 192 13.47 -7.27 1.10
N ILE A 193 14.17 -7.65 2.16
CA ILE A 193 15.64 -7.75 2.18
C ILE A 193 16.03 -9.22 2.10
N GLU A 194 16.92 -9.54 1.16
CA GLU A 194 17.52 -10.87 1.03
C GLU A 194 19.05 -10.73 1.04
N ASP A 195 19.70 -11.43 1.97
CA ASP A 195 21.16 -11.52 2.03
C ASP A 195 21.59 -12.75 1.22
N ILE A 196 21.84 -12.54 -0.08
CA ILE A 196 22.29 -13.61 -0.98
C ILE A 196 23.82 -13.59 -1.03
N PRO A 197 24.51 -14.64 -0.54
CA PRO A 197 25.97 -14.70 -0.61
C PRO A 197 26.46 -14.62 -2.05
N GLY A 198 27.42 -13.73 -2.32
CA GLY A 198 28.04 -13.56 -3.65
C GLY A 198 27.31 -12.62 -4.63
N LYS A 199 26.18 -12.01 -4.23
CA LYS A 199 25.50 -10.96 -5.01
C LYS A 199 25.80 -9.58 -4.44
N GLU A 200 25.93 -8.57 -5.31
CA GLU A 200 26.10 -7.19 -4.87
C GLU A 200 24.89 -6.72 -4.04
N LYS A 201 25.14 -5.91 -3.01
CA LYS A 201 24.12 -5.47 -2.06
C LYS A 201 23.13 -4.52 -2.74
N ASP A 202 22.00 -5.06 -3.17
CA ASP A 202 20.89 -4.35 -3.81
C ASP A 202 19.82 -3.87 -2.80
N TRP A 203 20.27 -3.56 -1.58
CA TRP A 203 19.40 -3.07 -0.53
C TRP A 203 20.11 -2.12 0.43
N ASP A 204 19.37 -1.19 1.03
CA ASP A 204 19.90 -0.37 2.11
C ASP A 204 18.89 -0.03 3.21
N VAL A 205 19.39 0.36 4.39
CA VAL A 205 18.58 0.81 5.53
C VAL A 205 18.97 2.23 5.88
N VAL A 206 18.06 3.17 5.67
CA VAL A 206 18.24 4.59 5.91
C VAL A 206 17.59 4.98 7.23
N HIS A 207 18.33 5.69 8.07
CA HIS A 207 17.83 6.23 9.33
C HIS A 207 17.16 7.58 9.12
N GLY A 208 16.02 7.82 9.77
CA GLY A 208 15.26 9.07 9.70
C GLY A 208 16.11 10.31 9.98
N GLU A 209 17.03 10.23 10.94
CA GLU A 209 17.94 11.33 11.30
C GLU A 209 18.89 11.75 10.15
N ASN A 210 19.14 10.84 9.21
CA ASN A 210 20.01 11.10 8.06
C ASN A 210 19.24 11.61 6.84
N ILE A 211 17.91 11.41 6.75
CA ILE A 211 17.08 11.75 5.59
C ILE A 211 17.24 13.22 5.16
N SER A 212 17.32 14.15 6.12
CA SER A 212 17.50 15.58 5.86
C SER A 212 18.90 15.95 5.36
N LYS A 213 19.89 15.05 5.53
CA LYS A 213 21.29 15.26 5.13
C LYS A 213 21.64 14.60 3.78
N ILE A 214 20.74 13.78 3.24
CA ILE A 214 20.98 13.04 1.99
C ILE A 214 21.01 14.04 0.83
N THR A 215 22.08 13.98 0.04
CA THR A 215 22.27 14.82 -1.14
C THR A 215 21.46 14.29 -2.34
N ASP A 216 21.21 15.12 -3.35
CA ASP A 216 20.46 14.69 -4.54
C ASP A 216 21.12 13.49 -5.27
N ALA A 217 22.45 13.45 -5.34
CA ALA A 217 23.19 12.34 -5.95
C ALA A 217 23.07 11.04 -5.14
N GLU A 218 23.03 11.15 -3.81
CA GLU A 218 22.84 10.00 -2.93
C GLU A 218 21.40 9.48 -3.00
N TRP A 219 20.40 10.36 -3.12
CA TRP A 219 19.03 9.97 -3.41
C TRP A 219 18.90 9.23 -4.76
N ASP A 220 19.62 9.66 -5.80
CA ASP A 220 19.63 8.95 -7.09
C ASP A 220 20.17 7.53 -6.92
N ARG A 221 21.25 7.37 -6.15
CA ARG A 221 21.78 6.05 -5.79
C ARG A 221 20.77 5.22 -5.00
N LEU A 222 20.16 5.77 -3.95
CA LEU A 222 19.22 5.04 -3.09
C LEU A 222 17.97 4.57 -3.85
N ILE A 223 17.42 5.42 -4.71
CA ILE A 223 16.24 5.10 -5.53
C ILE A 223 16.60 4.12 -6.66
N SER A 224 17.87 4.03 -7.07
CA SER A 224 18.34 3.04 -8.03
C SER A 224 18.30 1.60 -7.50
N LEU A 225 18.42 1.42 -6.17
CA LEU A 225 18.30 0.11 -5.51
C LEU A 225 16.88 -0.45 -5.67
N ASN A 226 16.76 -1.78 -5.59
CA ASN A 226 15.46 -2.44 -5.66
C ASN A 226 14.76 -2.53 -4.30
N ASN A 227 15.51 -2.53 -3.19
CA ASN A 227 14.96 -2.69 -1.85
C ASN A 227 15.49 -1.61 -0.92
N LEU A 228 14.60 -0.88 -0.25
CA LEU A 228 14.99 0.21 0.63
C LEU A 228 14.11 0.22 1.87
N VAL A 229 14.72 0.43 3.03
CA VAL A 229 14.00 0.54 4.31
C VAL A 229 14.37 1.86 4.96
N PHE A 230 13.37 2.71 5.17
CA PHE A 230 13.48 3.90 5.99
C PHE A 230 12.92 3.61 7.38
N SER A 231 13.73 3.86 8.42
CA SER A 231 13.39 3.57 9.82
C SER A 231 13.45 4.84 10.67
N ARG A 232 12.72 4.85 11.80
CA ARG A 232 12.55 6.03 12.67
C ARG A 232 12.13 7.30 11.92
N THR A 233 11.27 7.18 10.91
CA THR A 233 10.83 8.34 10.10
C THR A 233 9.73 9.14 10.81
N THR A 234 9.79 10.46 10.73
CA THR A 234 8.69 11.35 11.12
C THR A 234 7.64 11.48 9.99
N PRO A 235 6.40 11.92 10.26
CA PRO A 235 5.38 12.17 9.23
C PRO A 235 5.87 13.06 8.07
N GLU A 236 6.62 14.13 8.39
CA GLU A 236 7.18 15.08 7.42
C GLU A 236 8.24 14.40 6.54
N GLN A 237 9.02 13.49 7.11
CA GLN A 237 10.03 12.72 6.37
C GLN A 237 9.38 11.70 5.42
N LYS A 238 8.22 11.12 5.78
CA LYS A 238 7.47 10.25 4.85
C LYS A 238 7.03 11.04 3.61
N LEU A 239 6.52 12.26 3.82
CA LEU A 239 6.18 13.17 2.74
C LEU A 239 7.40 13.51 1.88
N GLN A 240 8.52 13.85 2.51
CA GLN A 240 9.78 14.15 1.81
C GLN A 240 10.25 12.97 0.94
N ILE A 241 10.14 11.72 1.43
CA ILE A 241 10.49 10.52 0.64
C ILE A 241 9.62 10.45 -0.63
N VAL A 242 8.30 10.65 -0.51
CA VAL A 242 7.39 10.65 -1.66
C VAL A 242 7.79 11.73 -2.67
N GLU A 243 8.07 12.95 -2.20
CA GLU A 243 8.47 14.06 -3.05
C GLU A 243 9.80 13.81 -3.78
N GLN A 244 10.79 13.23 -3.10
CA GLN A 244 12.08 12.90 -3.70
C GLN A 244 11.97 11.81 -4.78
N CYS A 245 11.08 10.83 -4.58
CA CYS A 245 10.77 9.83 -5.58
C CYS A 245 10.03 10.45 -6.80
N GLN A 246 9.06 11.32 -6.56
CA GLN A 246 8.31 12.03 -7.62
C GLN A 246 9.22 12.97 -8.43
N LYS A 247 10.15 13.69 -7.77
CA LYS A 247 11.16 14.56 -8.42
C LYS A 247 11.97 13.78 -9.47
N ARG A 248 12.21 12.49 -9.22
CA ARG A 248 12.91 11.55 -10.13
C ARG A 248 11.99 10.83 -11.11
N LYS A 249 10.79 11.37 -11.32
CA LYS A 249 9.78 10.92 -12.30
C LYS A 249 9.28 9.49 -12.06
N GLN A 250 9.43 8.95 -10.85
CA GLN A 250 8.80 7.69 -10.46
C GLN A 250 7.31 7.92 -10.19
N ILE A 251 6.48 6.89 -10.43
CA ILE A 251 5.07 6.87 -10.03
C ILE A 251 5.02 6.13 -8.70
N ILE A 252 4.47 6.79 -7.68
CA ILE A 252 4.51 6.30 -6.30
C ILE A 252 3.10 6.01 -5.81
N ALA A 253 2.88 4.75 -5.44
CA ALA A 253 1.76 4.36 -4.61
C ALA A 253 2.24 4.27 -3.16
N MET A 254 1.55 4.93 -2.23
CA MET A 254 1.84 4.84 -0.80
C MET A 254 0.71 4.11 -0.09
N THR A 255 1.08 3.19 0.81
CA THR A 255 0.13 2.48 1.68
C THR A 255 0.29 2.95 3.12
N GLY A 256 -0.80 3.21 3.82
CA GLY A 256 -0.75 3.64 5.22
C GLY A 256 -2.09 3.48 5.95
N ASP A 257 -2.02 3.44 7.28
CA ASP A 257 -3.17 3.25 8.17
C ASP A 257 -3.26 4.34 9.25
N GLY A 258 -2.12 4.96 9.59
CA GLY A 258 -2.01 5.96 10.64
C GLY A 258 -2.29 7.39 10.19
N VAL A 259 -2.66 8.24 11.15
CA VAL A 259 -2.77 9.70 10.95
C VAL A 259 -1.44 10.30 10.47
N ASN A 260 -0.33 9.68 10.86
CA ASN A 260 1.03 10.03 10.48
C ASN A 260 1.32 9.86 8.98
N ASP A 261 0.53 9.03 8.28
CA ASP A 261 0.72 8.73 6.86
C ASP A 261 -0.10 9.65 5.97
N ALA A 262 -1.09 10.35 6.52
CA ALA A 262 -2.05 11.14 5.75
C ALA A 262 -1.42 12.18 4.81
N PRO A 263 -0.40 12.98 5.21
CA PRO A 263 0.22 13.94 4.30
C PRO A 263 0.88 13.26 3.10
N ALA A 264 1.58 12.15 3.34
CA ALA A 264 2.33 11.43 2.33
C ALA A 264 1.41 10.60 1.42
N LEU A 265 0.33 10.02 1.97
CA LEU A 265 -0.77 9.42 1.21
C LEU A 265 -1.36 10.43 0.23
N LYS A 266 -1.71 11.64 0.72
CA LYS A 266 -2.32 12.66 -0.13
C LYS A 266 -1.39 13.19 -1.22
N LYS A 267 -0.09 13.19 -0.98
CA LYS A 267 0.92 13.66 -1.93
C LYS A 267 1.28 12.61 -2.98
N SER A 268 1.18 11.33 -2.64
CA SER A 268 1.51 10.23 -3.55
C SER A 268 0.63 10.26 -4.82
N ASP A 269 1.09 9.62 -5.90
CA ASP A 269 0.28 9.55 -7.12
C ASP A 269 -0.99 8.71 -6.92
N ILE A 270 -0.91 7.72 -6.02
CA ILE A 270 -2.04 6.91 -5.55
C ILE A 270 -1.85 6.61 -4.05
N GLY A 271 -2.67 7.21 -3.20
CA GLY A 271 -2.75 6.88 -1.78
C GLY A 271 -3.65 5.68 -1.53
N VAL A 272 -3.15 4.68 -0.78
CA VAL A 272 -3.89 3.47 -0.42
C VAL A 272 -4.05 3.40 1.11
N GLY A 273 -5.28 3.57 1.57
CA GLY A 273 -5.65 3.51 2.98
C GLY A 273 -6.13 2.12 3.39
N MET A 274 -5.80 1.70 4.61
CA MET A 274 -6.34 0.47 5.19
C MET A 274 -7.76 0.69 5.73
N GLY A 275 -8.63 -0.32 5.62
CA GLY A 275 -9.97 -0.36 6.19
C GLY A 275 -9.99 -0.30 7.72
N SER A 276 -9.00 -0.86 8.39
CA SER A 276 -8.73 -0.69 9.83
C SER A 276 -8.04 0.62 10.16
N GLY A 277 -7.62 1.39 9.16
CA GLY A 277 -6.90 2.65 9.33
C GLY A 277 -7.75 3.76 9.94
N SER A 278 -7.07 4.80 10.42
CA SER A 278 -7.68 6.02 10.96
C SER A 278 -8.54 6.73 9.91
N ASP A 279 -9.57 7.45 10.36
CA ASP A 279 -10.46 8.20 9.46
C ASP A 279 -9.68 9.25 8.65
N VAL A 280 -8.65 9.86 9.24
CA VAL A 280 -7.78 10.81 8.56
C VAL A 280 -6.99 10.13 7.43
N ALA A 281 -6.46 8.93 7.65
CA ALA A 281 -5.75 8.17 6.60
C ALA A 281 -6.69 7.78 5.46
N LYS A 282 -7.92 7.35 5.78
CA LYS A 282 -8.94 6.99 4.78
C LYS A 282 -9.38 8.18 3.94
N GLN A 283 -9.54 9.36 4.54
CA GLN A 283 -9.88 10.58 3.81
C GLN A 283 -8.74 11.11 2.94
N ALA A 284 -7.49 10.84 3.33
CA ALA A 284 -6.32 11.24 2.57
C ALA A 284 -6.02 10.30 1.37
N ALA A 285 -6.45 9.04 1.45
CA ALA A 285 -6.23 8.03 0.43
C ALA A 285 -7.19 8.14 -0.76
N ASP A 286 -6.76 7.67 -1.93
CA ASP A 286 -7.56 7.57 -3.15
C ASP A 286 -8.26 6.20 -3.27
N ILE A 287 -7.65 5.16 -2.68
CA ILE A 287 -8.18 3.78 -2.64
C ILE A 287 -8.21 3.31 -1.19
N ILE A 288 -9.29 2.63 -0.79
CA ILE A 288 -9.43 2.04 0.55
C ILE A 288 -9.52 0.51 0.42
N LEU A 289 -8.65 -0.20 1.12
CA LEU A 289 -8.67 -1.66 1.22
C LEU A 289 -9.60 -2.10 2.35
N THR A 290 -10.84 -2.43 2.03
CA THR A 290 -11.86 -2.82 3.01
C THR A 290 -11.56 -4.12 3.74
N ASP A 291 -10.71 -4.98 3.16
CA ASP A 291 -10.29 -6.28 3.68
C ASP A 291 -8.94 -6.24 4.43
N ASP A 292 -8.32 -5.06 4.52
CA ASP A 292 -6.98 -4.86 5.08
C ASP A 292 -5.90 -5.77 4.51
N ASN A 293 -6.06 -6.19 3.25
CA ASN A 293 -5.20 -7.18 2.64
C ASN A 293 -4.28 -6.57 1.57
N PHE A 294 -2.97 -6.68 1.79
CA PHE A 294 -1.97 -6.21 0.84
C PHE A 294 -2.04 -6.95 -0.50
N SER A 295 -2.55 -8.19 -0.55
CA SER A 295 -2.72 -8.93 -1.81
C SER A 295 -3.71 -8.26 -2.77
N SER A 296 -4.63 -7.45 -2.27
CA SER A 296 -5.57 -6.65 -3.07
C SER A 296 -4.86 -5.55 -3.87
N ILE A 297 -3.70 -5.05 -3.42
CA ILE A 297 -2.87 -4.11 -4.20
C ILE A 297 -2.29 -4.80 -5.43
N VAL A 298 -1.83 -6.05 -5.28
CA VAL A 298 -1.29 -6.84 -6.39
C VAL A 298 -2.37 -7.06 -7.46
N LYS A 299 -3.59 -7.39 -7.03
CA LYS A 299 -4.75 -7.49 -7.93
C LYS A 299 -5.06 -6.16 -8.60
N ALA A 300 -5.07 -5.05 -7.85
CA ALA A 300 -5.31 -3.72 -8.40
C ALA A 300 -4.27 -3.32 -9.46
N ILE A 301 -2.99 -3.67 -9.25
CA ILE A 301 -1.93 -3.47 -10.25
C ILE A 301 -2.21 -4.29 -11.52
N GLN A 302 -2.61 -5.54 -11.38
CA GLN A 302 -2.96 -6.42 -12.50
C GLN A 302 -4.15 -5.86 -13.29
N GLU A 303 -5.22 -5.45 -12.60
CA GLU A 303 -6.41 -4.85 -13.23
C GLU A 303 -6.09 -3.50 -13.89
N GLY A 304 -5.29 -2.65 -13.26
CA GLY A 304 -4.85 -1.39 -13.86
C GLY A 304 -4.01 -1.60 -15.14
N ARG A 305 -3.19 -2.66 -15.16
CA ARG A 305 -2.43 -3.09 -16.35
C ARG A 305 -3.36 -3.59 -17.45
N LEU A 306 -4.39 -4.37 -17.11
CA LEU A 306 -5.39 -4.89 -18.05
C LEU A 306 -6.22 -3.75 -18.66
N MET A 307 -6.75 -2.87 -17.80
CA MET A 307 -7.55 -1.72 -18.21
C MET A 307 -6.78 -0.81 -19.17
N PHE A 308 -5.48 -0.59 -18.94
CA PHE A 308 -4.65 0.21 -19.84
C PHE A 308 -4.52 -0.40 -21.24
N ASP A 309 -4.43 -1.72 -21.36
CA ASP A 309 -4.36 -2.40 -22.66
C ASP A 309 -5.74 -2.43 -23.33
N ASN A 310 -6.81 -2.64 -22.57
CA ASN A 310 -8.19 -2.59 -23.08
C ASN A 310 -8.56 -1.18 -23.58
N ILE A 311 -8.12 -0.12 -22.90
CA ILE A 311 -8.31 1.26 -23.38
C ILE A 311 -7.57 1.47 -24.70
N LYS A 312 -6.39 0.88 -24.92
CA LYS A 312 -5.72 1.00 -26.24
C LYS A 312 -6.50 0.31 -27.35
N LYS A 313 -7.07 -0.87 -27.08
CA LYS A 313 -7.94 -1.57 -28.02
C LYS A 313 -9.15 -0.70 -28.38
N LEU A 314 -9.79 -0.13 -27.35
CA LEU A 314 -10.89 0.82 -27.52
C LEU A 314 -10.48 2.05 -28.34
N MET A 315 -9.31 2.64 -28.07
CA MET A 315 -8.82 3.78 -28.85
C MET A 315 -8.52 3.40 -30.29
N ALA A 316 -7.90 2.25 -30.56
CA ALA A 316 -7.67 1.77 -31.92
C ALA A 316 -8.99 1.56 -32.67
N TYR A 317 -10.00 1.04 -31.98
CA TYR A 317 -11.34 0.83 -32.52
C TYR A 317 -12.05 2.15 -32.86
N ILE A 318 -12.08 3.10 -31.91
CA ILE A 318 -12.72 4.40 -32.11
C ILE A 318 -12.05 5.16 -33.25
N LEU A 319 -10.71 5.24 -33.23
CA LEU A 319 -9.97 5.96 -34.27
C LEU A 319 -10.19 5.34 -35.66
N THR A 320 -10.38 4.02 -35.77
CA THR A 320 -10.55 3.37 -37.07
C THR A 320 -11.86 3.76 -37.75
N HIS A 321 -13.00 3.81 -37.03
CA HIS A 321 -14.30 4.06 -37.65
C HIS A 321 -14.61 5.56 -37.89
N THR A 322 -13.95 6.47 -37.19
CA THR A 322 -14.08 7.92 -37.45
C THR A 322 -13.61 8.30 -38.85
N PHE A 323 -12.70 7.52 -39.45
CA PHE A 323 -12.08 7.87 -40.72
C PHE A 323 -13.02 7.71 -41.94
N PRO A 324 -13.79 6.61 -42.10
CA PRO A 324 -14.90 6.53 -43.07
C PRO A 324 -15.88 7.71 -43.02
N GLU A 325 -16.23 8.18 -41.82
CA GLU A 325 -17.19 9.27 -41.63
C GLU A 325 -16.63 10.61 -42.15
N ILE A 326 -15.35 10.89 -41.84
CA ILE A 326 -14.65 12.06 -42.38
C ILE A 326 -14.59 11.97 -43.91
N TRP A 327 -14.24 10.82 -44.47
CA TRP A 327 -14.16 10.64 -45.93
C TRP A 327 -15.51 10.79 -46.63
N ALA A 328 -16.61 10.33 -46.02
CA ALA A 328 -17.95 10.50 -46.57
C ALA A 328 -18.31 11.98 -46.79
N VAL A 329 -17.88 12.86 -45.89
CA VAL A 329 -18.06 14.32 -46.01
C VAL A 329 -17.03 14.93 -46.98
N MET A 330 -15.77 14.51 -46.90
CA MET A 330 -14.69 15.02 -47.77
C MET A 330 -14.95 14.73 -49.25
N LEU A 331 -15.52 13.57 -49.60
CA LEU A 331 -15.84 13.23 -50.99
C LEU A 331 -16.94 14.13 -51.58
N ASN A 332 -17.94 14.51 -50.78
CA ASN A 332 -18.95 15.48 -51.20
C ASN A 332 -18.31 16.86 -51.43
N PHE A 333 -17.49 17.33 -50.50
CA PHE A 333 -16.86 18.66 -50.58
C PHE A 333 -15.85 18.77 -51.73
N CYS A 334 -14.96 17.79 -51.90
CA CYS A 334 -13.88 17.85 -52.88
C CYS A 334 -14.33 17.51 -54.31
N PHE A 335 -15.29 16.58 -54.46
CA PHE A 335 -15.68 16.03 -55.78
C PHE A 335 -17.15 16.30 -56.14
N GLY A 336 -17.92 16.98 -55.29
CA GLY A 336 -19.33 17.29 -55.55
C GLY A 336 -20.24 16.05 -55.57
N MET A 337 -19.78 14.91 -55.04
CA MET A 337 -20.57 13.68 -54.99
C MET A 337 -21.79 13.84 -54.07
N PRO A 338 -22.94 13.21 -54.33
CA PRO A 338 -24.08 13.23 -53.41
C PRO A 338 -23.68 12.83 -51.98
N ILE A 339 -24.27 13.47 -50.96
CA ILE A 339 -23.90 13.22 -49.57
C ILE A 339 -24.10 11.73 -49.21
N ALA A 340 -23.00 11.06 -48.85
CA ALA A 340 -23.02 9.61 -48.58
C ALA A 340 -23.58 9.29 -47.20
N THR A 341 -23.34 10.16 -46.20
CA THR A 341 -23.78 9.95 -44.81
C THR A 341 -24.20 11.29 -44.22
N SER A 342 -25.43 11.36 -43.72
CA SER A 342 -25.95 12.57 -43.06
C SER A 342 -25.38 12.70 -41.64
N SER A 343 -25.38 13.93 -41.09
CA SER A 343 -24.93 14.17 -39.71
C SER A 343 -25.70 13.35 -38.68
N LEU A 344 -27.00 13.10 -38.90
CA LEU A 344 -27.82 12.27 -38.02
C LEU A 344 -27.38 10.80 -38.03
N MET A 345 -26.95 10.30 -39.20
CA MET A 345 -26.43 8.93 -39.32
C MET A 345 -25.09 8.77 -38.62
N ILE A 346 -24.17 9.75 -38.75
CA ILE A 346 -22.90 9.76 -38.02
C ILE A 346 -23.16 9.68 -36.51
N LEU A 347 -24.04 10.56 -36.00
CA LEU A 347 -24.41 10.53 -34.58
C LEU A 347 -25.05 9.19 -34.15
N SER A 348 -25.84 8.58 -35.03
CA SER A 348 -26.45 7.27 -34.76
C SER A 348 -25.43 6.15 -34.69
N ILE A 349 -24.31 6.27 -35.42
CA ILE A 349 -23.19 5.35 -35.35
C ILE A 349 -22.41 5.59 -34.05
N ASP A 350 -21.85 6.78 -33.87
CA ASP A 350 -21.00 7.15 -32.73
C ASP A 350 -21.67 6.92 -31.37
N LEU A 351 -22.94 7.35 -31.23
CA LEU A 351 -23.66 7.30 -29.96
C LEU A 351 -24.56 6.07 -29.82
N GLY A 352 -24.92 5.44 -30.94
CA GLY A 352 -25.83 4.30 -30.95
C GLY A 352 -25.09 2.98 -31.06
N THR A 353 -24.52 2.72 -32.23
CA THR A 353 -23.99 1.39 -32.57
C THR A 353 -22.59 1.13 -32.00
N GLU A 354 -21.78 2.17 -31.79
CA GLU A 354 -20.38 2.02 -31.39
C GLU A 354 -20.15 1.93 -29.87
N ILE A 355 -21.08 2.47 -29.07
CA ILE A 355 -20.99 2.41 -27.60
C ILE A 355 -20.97 0.97 -27.07
N PRO A 356 -21.90 0.07 -27.46
CA PRO A 356 -21.91 -1.30 -26.91
C PRO A 356 -20.65 -2.11 -27.23
N PRO A 357 -20.13 -2.15 -28.49
CA PRO A 357 -18.84 -2.76 -28.80
C PRO A 357 -17.68 -2.12 -28.02
N GLY A 358 -17.68 -0.79 -27.87
CA GLY A 358 -16.65 -0.09 -27.10
C GLY A 358 -16.62 -0.50 -25.63
N ILE A 359 -17.78 -0.65 -24.99
CA ILE A 359 -17.89 -1.17 -23.62
C ILE A 359 -17.45 -2.64 -23.55
N ALA A 360 -17.78 -3.45 -24.55
CA ALA A 360 -17.36 -4.84 -24.62
C ALA A 360 -15.82 -4.96 -24.67
N MET A 361 -15.14 -4.10 -25.44
CA MET A 361 -13.67 -4.05 -25.49
C MET A 361 -13.02 -3.74 -24.15
N CYS A 362 -13.67 -2.96 -23.28
CA CYS A 362 -13.18 -2.70 -21.94
C CYS A 362 -13.14 -3.95 -21.05
N LYS A 363 -13.92 -4.99 -21.38
CA LYS A 363 -14.03 -6.26 -20.64
C LYS A 363 -13.23 -7.40 -21.25
N GLU A 364 -12.39 -7.12 -22.24
CA GLU A 364 -11.51 -8.12 -22.84
C GLU A 364 -10.58 -8.76 -21.79
N PRO A 365 -10.37 -10.09 -21.84
CA PRO A 365 -9.46 -10.77 -20.94
C PRO A 365 -7.99 -10.45 -21.25
N MET A 366 -7.11 -10.86 -20.33
CA MET A 366 -5.68 -10.66 -20.47
C MET A 366 -5.06 -11.53 -21.57
N GLU A 367 -4.31 -10.92 -22.49
CA GLU A 367 -3.63 -11.61 -23.63
C GLU A 367 -2.28 -12.25 -23.25
N GLY A 368 -1.94 -12.29 -21.96
CA GLY A 368 -0.71 -12.85 -21.44
C GLY A 368 -0.49 -12.50 -19.96
N ASP A 369 0.65 -12.91 -19.41
CA ASP A 369 0.97 -12.68 -18.00
C ASP A 369 1.38 -11.22 -17.74
N LEU A 370 0.39 -10.40 -17.42
CA LEU A 370 0.57 -8.97 -17.15
C LEU A 370 1.47 -8.69 -15.94
N MET A 371 1.73 -9.66 -15.07
CA MET A 371 2.56 -9.48 -13.88
C MET A 371 4.03 -9.84 -14.10
N LYS A 372 4.42 -10.27 -15.31
CA LYS A 372 5.84 -10.51 -15.68
C LYS A 372 6.50 -9.35 -16.44
N ARG A 373 5.71 -8.38 -16.91
CA ARG A 373 6.24 -7.20 -17.60
C ARG A 373 6.68 -6.12 -16.59
N PRO A 374 7.74 -5.36 -16.88
CA PRO A 374 8.13 -4.23 -16.02
C PRO A 374 7.09 -3.10 -16.08
N PRO A 375 7.07 -2.18 -15.10
CA PRO A 375 6.19 -1.02 -15.12
C PRO A 375 6.41 -0.18 -16.38
N ARG A 376 5.32 0.39 -16.91
CA ARG A 376 5.41 1.28 -18.07
C ARG A 376 6.20 2.53 -17.71
N ARG A 377 6.97 3.04 -18.66
CA ARG A 377 7.55 4.38 -18.55
C ARG A 377 6.44 5.43 -18.56
N ARG A 378 6.65 6.53 -17.82
CA ARG A 378 5.69 7.63 -17.67
C ARG A 378 5.38 8.35 -19.00
N ASP A 379 6.35 8.41 -19.90
CA ASP A 379 6.24 9.03 -21.23
C ASP A 379 5.49 8.16 -22.26
N LYS A 380 5.22 6.88 -21.94
CA LYS A 380 4.45 6.01 -22.81
C LYS A 380 2.98 6.41 -22.79
N VAL A 381 2.57 7.14 -23.82
CA VAL A 381 1.19 7.52 -24.10
C VAL A 381 0.30 6.31 -24.43
N VAL A 382 -1.00 6.45 -24.20
CA VAL A 382 -2.02 5.44 -24.55
C VAL A 382 -2.06 5.27 -26.07
N VAL A 383 -2.22 6.37 -26.80
CA VAL A 383 -2.27 6.41 -28.27
C VAL A 383 -0.87 6.63 -28.80
N SER A 384 -0.22 5.54 -29.22
CA SER A 384 1.11 5.59 -29.83
C SER A 384 1.04 5.94 -31.32
N TRP A 385 2.12 6.50 -31.87
CA TRP A 385 2.23 6.71 -33.32
C TRP A 385 2.07 5.43 -34.12
N THR A 386 2.57 4.30 -33.63
CA THR A 386 2.37 2.99 -34.26
C THR A 386 0.90 2.61 -34.32
N LEU A 387 0.14 2.88 -33.25
CA LEU A 387 -1.30 2.64 -33.20
C LEU A 387 -2.05 3.57 -34.16
N LEU A 388 -1.68 4.85 -34.24
CA LEU A 388 -2.26 5.79 -35.21
C LEU A 388 -1.98 5.36 -36.66
N LEU A 389 -0.75 5.00 -36.98
CA LEU A 389 -0.38 4.53 -38.32
C LEU A 389 -1.15 3.25 -38.68
N TYR A 390 -1.26 2.31 -37.76
CA TYR A 390 -2.03 1.09 -37.97
C TYR A 390 -3.53 1.39 -38.19
N SER A 391 -4.13 2.17 -37.29
CA SER A 391 -5.56 2.50 -37.35
C SER A 391 -5.92 3.33 -38.57
N TYR A 392 -5.14 4.37 -38.90
CA TYR A 392 -5.47 5.29 -40.00
C TYR A 392 -4.97 4.80 -41.36
N LEU A 393 -3.75 4.27 -41.47
CA LEU A 393 -3.18 3.91 -42.78
C LEU A 393 -3.56 2.51 -43.26
N TYR A 394 -3.92 1.61 -42.35
CA TYR A 394 -4.27 0.24 -42.75
C TYR A 394 -5.75 -0.04 -42.58
N THR A 395 -6.24 -0.11 -41.34
CA THR A 395 -7.62 -0.58 -41.06
C THR A 395 -8.67 0.38 -41.58
N ALA A 396 -8.47 1.69 -41.37
CA ALA A 396 -9.40 2.71 -41.83
C ALA A 396 -9.51 2.79 -43.35
N HIS A 397 -8.41 2.67 -44.11
CA HIS A 397 -8.49 2.70 -45.58
C HIS A 397 -9.24 1.49 -46.15
N VAL A 398 -9.11 0.31 -45.53
CA VAL A 398 -9.90 -0.87 -45.92
C VAL A 398 -11.39 -0.60 -45.73
N GLN A 399 -11.77 0.04 -44.63
CA GLN A 399 -13.16 0.42 -44.36
C GLN A 399 -13.67 1.48 -45.32
N VAL A 400 -12.91 2.57 -45.53
CA VAL A 400 -13.25 3.62 -46.51
C VAL A 400 -13.48 3.01 -47.89
N LEU A 401 -12.59 2.12 -48.34
CA LEU A 401 -12.72 1.45 -49.63
C LEU A 401 -13.99 0.60 -49.69
N ALA A 402 -14.30 -0.17 -48.65
CA ALA A 402 -15.52 -0.98 -48.59
C ALA A 402 -16.80 -0.12 -48.62
N CYS A 403 -16.84 0.95 -47.82
CA CYS A 403 -17.94 1.91 -47.79
C CYS A 403 -18.11 2.62 -49.15
N PHE A 404 -17.00 3.03 -49.76
CA PHE A 404 -16.99 3.69 -51.07
C PHE A 404 -17.48 2.75 -52.19
N LEU A 405 -17.02 1.50 -52.22
CA LEU A 405 -17.50 0.49 -53.17
C LEU A 405 -19.01 0.22 -53.02
N SER A 406 -19.50 0.15 -51.78
CA SER A 406 -20.94 0.02 -51.49
C SER A 406 -21.72 1.23 -52.03
N TYR A 407 -21.21 2.44 -51.79
CA TYR A 407 -21.80 3.68 -52.28
C TYR A 407 -21.84 3.75 -53.82
N CYS A 408 -20.74 3.45 -54.51
CA CYS A 408 -20.69 3.43 -55.99
C CYS A 408 -21.63 2.38 -56.60
N ARG A 409 -21.75 1.20 -55.95
CA ARG A 409 -22.70 0.17 -56.39
C ARG A 409 -24.14 0.67 -56.29
N GLN A 410 -24.45 1.46 -55.27
CA GLN A 410 -25.80 2.00 -55.05
C GLN A 410 -26.17 3.13 -56.04
N LEU A 411 -25.18 3.89 -56.51
CA LEU A 411 -25.34 4.89 -57.58
C LEU A 411 -25.49 4.27 -58.99
N SER A 412 -25.22 2.97 -59.15
CA SER A 412 -25.35 2.31 -60.44
C SER A 412 -26.83 2.08 -60.78
N PRO A 413 -27.28 2.35 -62.03
CA PRO A 413 -28.71 2.38 -62.40
C PRO A 413 -29.46 1.04 -62.28
N CYS A 414 -28.79 -0.05 -61.89
CA CYS A 414 -29.35 -1.40 -61.87
C CYS A 414 -29.88 -1.86 -60.49
N SER A 415 -29.78 -1.05 -59.42
CA SER A 415 -30.12 -1.47 -58.04
C SER A 415 -31.16 -0.56 -57.36
N ALA A 416 -32.26 -0.28 -58.03
CA ALA A 416 -33.29 0.68 -57.59
C ALA A 416 -34.12 0.29 -56.33
N ASN A 417 -33.83 -0.81 -55.62
CA ASN A 417 -34.71 -1.33 -54.56
C ASN A 417 -34.05 -1.73 -53.23
N TRP A 418 -32.83 -1.28 -52.91
CA TRP A 418 -32.23 -1.58 -51.60
C TRP A 418 -32.33 -0.37 -50.65
N HIS A 419 -33.09 -0.54 -49.57
CA HIS A 419 -33.33 0.47 -48.54
C HIS A 419 -32.00 1.06 -48.01
N TYR A 420 -31.95 2.39 -47.95
CA TYR A 420 -30.81 3.24 -47.59
C TYR A 420 -30.16 2.94 -46.21
N LEU A 421 -30.85 2.23 -45.31
CA LEU A 421 -30.50 2.13 -43.89
C LEU A 421 -29.83 0.80 -43.47
N GLU A 422 -30.09 -0.31 -44.17
CA GLU A 422 -29.65 -1.64 -43.72
C GLU A 422 -28.25 -2.04 -44.21
N SER A 423 -27.83 -1.56 -45.38
CA SER A 423 -26.55 -1.98 -45.99
C SER A 423 -25.34 -1.29 -45.36
N LEU A 424 -25.33 0.04 -45.26
CA LEU A 424 -24.18 0.78 -44.70
C LEU A 424 -23.93 0.47 -43.22
N SER A 425 -24.99 0.33 -42.41
CA SER A 425 -24.88 0.00 -40.98
C SER A 425 -24.39 -1.43 -40.75
N MET A 426 -24.91 -2.42 -41.49
CA MET A 426 -24.45 -3.81 -41.36
C MET A 426 -23.00 -4.01 -41.83
N TYR A 427 -22.56 -3.34 -42.90
CA TYR A 427 -21.17 -3.46 -43.38
C TYR A 427 -20.16 -2.77 -42.46
N HIS A 428 -20.50 -1.61 -41.87
CA HIS A 428 -19.65 -0.94 -40.88
C HIS A 428 -19.45 -1.80 -39.62
N ILE A 429 -20.54 -2.35 -39.07
CA ILE A 429 -20.51 -3.19 -37.85
C ILE A 429 -19.77 -4.52 -38.10
N SER A 430 -20.02 -5.17 -39.25
CA SER A 430 -19.41 -6.47 -39.57
C SER A 430 -17.92 -6.40 -39.91
N MET A 431 -17.44 -5.35 -40.59
CA MET A 431 -16.01 -5.17 -40.87
C MET A 431 -15.21 -4.75 -39.63
N ASN A 432 -15.79 -3.92 -38.76
CA ASN A 432 -15.15 -3.51 -37.50
C ASN A 432 -14.87 -4.71 -36.58
N PHE A 433 -15.81 -5.66 -36.47
CA PHE A 433 -15.64 -6.87 -35.68
C PHE A 433 -14.58 -7.83 -36.25
N LEU A 434 -14.52 -8.00 -37.57
CA LEU A 434 -13.61 -8.94 -38.25
C LEU A 434 -12.13 -8.47 -38.26
N VAL A 435 -11.90 -7.16 -38.36
CA VAL A 435 -10.53 -6.60 -38.38
C VAL A 435 -9.87 -6.64 -37.00
N VAL A 436 -10.64 -6.46 -35.93
CA VAL A 436 -10.14 -6.56 -34.55
C VAL A 436 -9.79 -8.00 -34.18
N HIS A 437 -10.62 -8.97 -34.57
CA HIS A 437 -10.42 -10.38 -34.22
C HIS A 437 -9.19 -11.01 -34.91
N ARG A 438 -8.77 -10.50 -36.08
CA ARG A 438 -7.56 -10.96 -36.80
C ARG A 438 -6.25 -10.34 -36.30
N CYS A 439 -6.31 -9.39 -35.37
CA CYS A 439 -5.10 -8.83 -34.75
C CYS A 439 -4.55 -9.69 -33.60
N GLN A 440 -5.21 -10.81 -33.27
CA GLN A 440 -4.73 -11.79 -32.32
C GLN A 440 -3.71 -12.72 -33.00
N PRO A 441 -2.48 -12.87 -32.48
CA PRO A 441 -1.65 -14.00 -32.85
C PRO A 441 -2.32 -15.29 -32.37
N ASP A 442 -2.38 -16.31 -33.24
CA ASP A 442 -2.83 -17.66 -32.88
C ASP A 442 -1.99 -18.21 -31.73
N VAL A 443 -2.49 -18.09 -30.50
CA VAL A 443 -1.92 -18.78 -29.35
C VAL A 443 -2.75 -20.04 -29.14
N GLY A 444 -2.16 -21.18 -29.50
CA GLY A 444 -2.79 -22.50 -29.43
C GLY A 444 -3.41 -22.78 -28.06
N GLY A 445 -4.73 -22.71 -28.01
CA GLY A 445 -5.56 -23.08 -26.88
C GLY A 445 -6.97 -23.30 -27.42
N SER A 446 -7.48 -24.52 -27.27
CA SER A 446 -8.78 -24.98 -27.78
C SER A 446 -9.91 -23.98 -27.53
N SER A 447 -10.41 -23.37 -28.60
CA SER A 447 -11.62 -22.55 -28.63
C SER A 447 -12.86 -23.40 -28.28
N PRO A 448 -13.76 -22.96 -27.37
CA PRO A 448 -15.08 -23.57 -27.27
C PRO A 448 -15.95 -23.12 -28.47
N PRO A 449 -16.98 -23.90 -28.85
CA PRO A 449 -17.74 -23.65 -30.07
C PRO A 449 -18.59 -22.38 -29.97
N LEU A 450 -18.70 -21.69 -31.12
CA LEU A 450 -19.59 -20.57 -31.39
C LEU A 450 -20.99 -20.79 -30.76
N ALA A 451 -21.27 -20.07 -29.67
CA ALA A 451 -22.63 -19.91 -29.19
C ALA A 451 -23.32 -18.87 -30.08
N SER A 452 -24.24 -19.35 -30.93
CA SER A 452 -25.17 -18.55 -31.71
C SER A 452 -26.01 -17.64 -30.78
N LEU A 453 -25.71 -16.34 -30.76
CA LEU A 453 -26.58 -15.31 -30.19
C LEU A 453 -27.74 -15.04 -31.17
N SER A 454 -28.64 -16.02 -31.28
CA SER A 454 -29.92 -15.90 -31.96
C SER A 454 -31.02 -16.07 -30.93
N SER A 455 -31.24 -15.06 -30.07
CA SER A 455 -32.49 -14.77 -29.33
C SER A 455 -32.23 -13.93 -28.07
N VAL A 456 -32.43 -12.61 -28.14
CA VAL A 456 -32.98 -11.86 -27.00
C VAL A 456 -33.91 -10.78 -27.57
N ILE A 457 -35.21 -11.02 -27.38
CA ILE A 457 -36.31 -10.10 -27.62
C ILE A 457 -36.36 -9.15 -26.42
N MET A 458 -36.56 -7.85 -26.68
CA MET A 458 -36.80 -6.83 -25.65
C MET A 458 -38.09 -7.12 -24.86
N SER A 459 -37.99 -7.09 -23.53
CA SER A 459 -39.04 -6.65 -22.60
C SER A 459 -38.39 -6.03 -21.37
#